data_AF-A0A7C6TLG2-F1
#
_entry.id   AF-A0A7C6TLG2-F1
#
_cell.length_a   1.000
_cell.length_b   1.000
_cell.length_c   1.000
_cell.angle_alpha   90.00
_cell.angle_beta   90.00
_cell.angle_gamma   90.00
#
_symmetry.space_group_name_H-M   'P 1'
#
loop_
_entity.id
_entity.type
_entity.pdbx_description
1 polymer ?
#
loop_
_entity_poly.entity_id
_entity_poly.type
_entity_poly.pdbx_seq_one_letter_code
_entity_poly.pdbx_strand_id
1 'polypeptide(L)'
;VIDHGGAQPVELMFGSLTAKPVIPIFVNGVARPFSPMERIRQLGESVGKWAAAQDKRILLIASGGLSHDPPLPRWAEATDAQKESLLHGHPDEADRAAREARVIAAGKASTSATGIIDINPEWDRQFMDDCASAEPTRFDAYNAVQMDSDAGHSSHEVRTWVAAFSALAAANGDYEVEYQFYRPIPEFVAGFGLMIAR
;
A
#
# COMPACT_ATOMS: atom_id res chain seq x y z
N VAL A 1 2.89 -3.27 -17.95
CA VAL A 1 3.37 -4.33 -17.04
C VAL A 1 2.74 -4.05 -15.69
N ILE A 2 2.17 -5.06 -15.03
CA ILE A 2 1.72 -4.98 -13.63
C ILE A 2 2.77 -5.72 -12.82
N ASP A 3 3.27 -5.11 -11.75
CA ASP A 3 4.27 -5.72 -10.88
C ASP A 3 3.60 -6.56 -9.78
N HIS A 4 4.41 -7.10 -8.88
CA HIS A 4 3.96 -7.94 -7.76
C HIS A 4 2.88 -7.27 -6.89
N GLY A 5 2.97 -5.96 -6.64
CA GLY A 5 2.01 -5.24 -5.80
C GLY A 5 0.59 -5.30 -6.36
N GLY A 6 0.44 -5.22 -7.68
CA GLY A 6 -0.87 -5.37 -8.34
C GLY A 6 -1.25 -6.81 -8.69
N ALA A 7 -0.27 -7.65 -9.04
CA ALA A 7 -0.54 -8.98 -9.57
C ALA A 7 -0.81 -10.03 -8.49
N GLN A 8 0.00 -10.05 -7.42
CA GLN A 8 -0.06 -11.12 -6.41
C GLN A 8 -1.42 -11.22 -5.69
N PRO A 9 -2.07 -10.12 -5.26
CA PRO A 9 -3.39 -10.23 -4.64
C PRO A 9 -4.43 -10.90 -5.55
N VAL A 10 -4.40 -10.58 -6.84
CA VAL A 10 -5.33 -11.15 -7.84
C VAL A 10 -5.03 -12.63 -8.06
N GLU A 11 -3.76 -13.00 -8.18
CA GLU A 11 -3.33 -14.39 -8.33
C GLU A 11 -3.66 -15.25 -7.10
N LEU A 12 -3.46 -14.72 -5.89
CA LEU A 12 -3.83 -15.42 -4.65
C LEU A 12 -5.34 -15.65 -4.54
N MET A 13 -6.16 -14.70 -4.98
CA MET A 13 -7.62 -14.83 -4.90
C MET A 13 -8.24 -15.65 -6.03
N PHE A 14 -7.70 -15.56 -7.25
CA PHE A 14 -8.33 -16.12 -8.45
C PHE A 14 -7.47 -17.13 -9.21
N GLY A 15 -6.25 -17.42 -8.74
CA GLY A 15 -5.31 -18.37 -9.34
C GLY A 15 -4.60 -17.89 -10.62
N SER A 16 -5.03 -16.75 -11.18
CA SER A 16 -4.41 -16.14 -12.37
C SER A 16 -4.80 -14.67 -12.47
N LEU A 17 -3.87 -13.82 -12.93
CA LEU A 17 -4.11 -12.41 -13.23
C LEU A 17 -5.19 -12.19 -14.30
N THR A 18 -5.41 -13.17 -15.19
CA THR A 18 -6.39 -13.09 -16.29
C THR A 18 -7.72 -13.76 -15.96
N ALA A 19 -7.92 -14.25 -14.73
CA ALA A 19 -9.13 -14.94 -14.32
C ALA A 19 -10.39 -14.03 -14.32
N LYS A 20 -10.21 -12.71 -14.22
CA LYS A 20 -11.25 -11.67 -14.27
C LYS A 20 -10.78 -10.46 -15.10
N PRO A 21 -11.68 -9.65 -15.67
CA PRO A 21 -11.31 -8.33 -16.20
C PRO A 21 -10.76 -7.45 -15.08
N VAL A 22 -9.54 -6.92 -15.25
CA VAL A 22 -8.84 -6.07 -14.27
C VAL A 22 -8.59 -4.69 -14.88
N ILE A 23 -8.90 -3.64 -14.13
CA ILE A 23 -8.50 -2.27 -14.44
C ILE A 23 -7.41 -1.85 -13.43
N PRO A 24 -6.13 -1.80 -13.83
CA PRO A 24 -5.07 -1.37 -12.93
C PRO A 24 -5.11 0.14 -12.71
N ILE A 25 -5.05 0.57 -11.45
CA ILE A 25 -4.93 1.97 -11.06
C ILE A 25 -3.64 2.12 -10.26
N PHE A 26 -2.69 2.86 -10.81
CA PHE A 26 -1.39 3.08 -10.17
C PHE A 26 -1.44 4.34 -9.30
N VAL A 27 -1.09 4.19 -8.02
CA VAL A 27 -0.96 5.31 -7.08
C VAL A 27 0.49 5.38 -6.62
N ASN A 28 1.12 6.54 -6.82
CA ASN A 28 2.51 6.73 -6.43
C ASN A 28 2.67 6.75 -4.90
N GLY A 29 3.32 5.72 -4.36
CA GLY A 29 3.72 5.60 -2.96
C GLY A 29 5.24 5.55 -2.74
N VAL A 30 6.05 5.70 -3.79
CA VAL A 30 7.51 5.50 -3.71
C VAL A 30 8.29 6.76 -4.04
N ALA A 31 8.02 7.41 -5.18
CA ALA A 31 8.84 8.50 -5.67
C ALA A 31 8.29 9.87 -5.23
N ARG A 32 9.15 10.75 -4.73
CA ARG A 32 8.75 12.14 -4.46
C ARG A 32 8.71 12.97 -5.75
N PRO A 33 7.85 14.01 -5.83
CA PRO A 33 6.89 14.46 -4.81
C PRO A 33 5.63 13.59 -4.75
N PHE A 34 5.07 13.43 -3.55
CA PHE A 34 3.78 12.75 -3.37
C PHE A 34 2.62 13.71 -3.58
N SER A 35 1.55 13.20 -4.19
CA SER A 35 0.26 13.88 -4.17
C SER A 35 -0.28 13.96 -2.73
N PRO A 36 -0.90 15.08 -2.33
CA PRO A 36 -1.61 15.17 -1.06
C PRO A 36 -2.66 14.06 -0.93
N MET A 37 -2.91 13.57 0.30
CA MET A 37 -3.89 12.50 0.55
C MET A 37 -5.30 12.87 0.07
N GLU A 38 -5.67 14.15 0.21
CA GLU A 38 -6.92 14.69 -0.34
C GLU A 38 -7.09 14.38 -1.83
N ARG A 39 -6.01 14.47 -2.61
CA ARG A 39 -6.08 14.21 -4.05
C ARG A 39 -6.23 12.73 -4.36
N ILE A 40 -5.67 11.86 -3.52
CA ILE A 40 -5.83 10.41 -3.61
C ILE A 40 -7.26 10.01 -3.23
N ARG A 41 -7.83 10.61 -2.18
CA ARG A 41 -9.24 10.46 -1.81
C ARG A 41 -10.16 10.85 -2.95
N GLN A 42 -9.98 12.04 -3.54
CA GLN A 42 -10.80 12.52 -4.66
C GLN A 42 -10.70 11.62 -5.92
N LEU A 43 -9.52 11.05 -6.18
CA LEU A 43 -9.36 10.02 -7.21
C LEU A 43 -10.24 8.81 -6.89
N GLY A 44 -10.14 8.29 -5.66
CA GLY A 44 -10.99 7.20 -5.17
C GLY A 44 -12.47 7.49 -5.31
N GLU A 45 -12.93 8.65 -4.85
CA GLU A 45 -14.34 9.07 -4.99
C GLU A 45 -14.83 9.07 -6.43
N SER A 46 -13.98 9.51 -7.37
CA SER A 46 -14.31 9.50 -8.80
C SER A 46 -14.42 8.08 -9.35
N VAL A 47 -13.54 7.18 -8.91
CA VAL A 47 -13.60 5.74 -9.25
C VAL A 47 -14.86 5.09 -8.65
N GLY A 48 -15.21 5.41 -7.41
CA GLY A 48 -16.42 4.92 -6.75
C GLY A 48 -17.70 5.33 -7.46
N LYS A 49 -17.82 6.61 -7.82
CA LYS A 49 -18.95 7.14 -8.61
C LYS A 49 -19.08 6.45 -9.96
N TRP A 50 -17.94 6.22 -10.65
CA TRP A 50 -17.94 5.46 -11.89
C TRP A 50 -18.40 4.02 -11.67
N ALA A 51 -17.89 3.35 -10.62
CA ALA A 51 -18.21 1.96 -10.31
C ALA A 51 -19.70 1.77 -10.01
N ALA A 52 -20.30 2.66 -9.20
CA ALA A 52 -21.73 2.63 -8.88
C ALA A 52 -22.65 2.84 -10.10
N ALA A 53 -22.17 3.54 -11.13
CA ALA A 53 -22.91 3.74 -12.37
C ALA A 53 -22.87 2.51 -13.31
N GLN A 54 -22.11 1.46 -12.98
CA GLN A 54 -22.03 0.25 -13.80
C GLN A 54 -23.06 -0.78 -13.34
N ASP A 55 -23.72 -1.45 -14.29
CA ASP A 55 -24.54 -2.64 -14.03
C ASP A 55 -23.67 -3.89 -13.87
N LYS A 56 -22.72 -3.85 -12.92
CA LYS A 56 -21.72 -4.90 -12.66
C LYS A 56 -21.38 -5.00 -11.17
N ARG A 57 -21.01 -6.20 -10.73
CA ARG A 57 -20.33 -6.39 -9.44
C ARG A 57 -18.86 -6.07 -9.59
N ILE A 58 -18.39 -5.06 -8.88
CA ILE A 58 -17.01 -4.57 -8.94
C ILE A 58 -16.34 -4.86 -7.59
N LEU A 59 -15.16 -5.49 -7.63
CA LEU A 59 -14.30 -5.68 -6.46
C LEU A 59 -13.17 -4.66 -6.53
N LEU A 60 -13.00 -3.88 -5.46
CA LEU A 60 -11.86 -3.00 -5.27
C LEU A 60 -10.77 -3.78 -4.52
N ILE A 61 -9.54 -3.74 -5.03
CA ILE A 61 -8.38 -4.39 -4.40
C ILE A 61 -7.32 -3.31 -4.22
N ALA A 62 -6.91 -3.10 -2.98
CA ALA A 62 -5.75 -2.28 -2.62
C ALA A 62 -4.73 -3.15 -1.90
N SER A 63 -3.44 -2.85 -2.11
CA SER A 63 -2.31 -3.60 -1.58
C SER A 63 -1.16 -2.67 -1.20
N GLY A 64 -0.21 -3.20 -0.44
CA GLY A 64 0.91 -2.45 0.13
C GLY A 64 0.62 -1.94 1.54
N GLY A 65 1.66 -1.41 2.19
CA GLY A 65 1.62 -0.99 3.60
C GLY A 65 1.77 -2.16 4.59
N LEU A 66 1.59 -1.95 5.90
CA LEU A 66 1.33 -0.68 6.59
C LEU A 66 2.66 0.00 6.97
N SER A 67 2.93 0.31 8.25
CA SER A 67 4.21 0.88 8.67
C SER A 67 5.37 -0.07 8.38
N HIS A 68 6.33 0.43 7.61
CA HIS A 68 7.59 -0.25 7.30
C HIS A 68 8.56 0.71 6.60
N ASP A 69 9.85 0.42 6.73
CA ASP A 69 10.91 1.27 6.17
C ASP A 69 12.06 0.45 5.53
N PRO A 70 11.79 -0.32 4.46
CA PRO A 70 12.82 -1.08 3.78
C PRO A 70 13.82 -0.11 3.10
N PRO A 71 15.10 -0.49 2.99
CA PRO A 71 16.12 0.33 2.34
C PRO A 71 15.90 0.34 0.82
N LEU A 72 14.99 1.18 0.34
CA LEU A 72 14.76 1.43 -1.08
C LEU A 72 15.61 2.60 -1.57
N PRO A 73 16.25 2.49 -2.75
CA PRO A 73 16.98 3.61 -3.32
C PRO A 73 16.05 4.81 -3.56
N ARG A 74 16.39 5.95 -2.97
CA ARG A 74 15.65 7.20 -3.17
C ARG A 74 16.00 7.78 -4.53
N TRP A 75 15.02 8.00 -5.39
CA TRP A 75 15.24 8.42 -6.78
C TRP A 75 16.24 9.58 -6.95
N ALA A 76 16.16 10.60 -6.09
CA ALA A 76 17.03 11.77 -6.12
C ALA A 76 18.51 11.46 -5.81
N GLU A 77 18.77 10.41 -5.03
CA GLU A 77 20.10 10.01 -4.55
C GLU A 77 20.60 8.72 -5.22
N ALA A 78 19.73 8.04 -5.96
CA ALA A 78 20.01 6.78 -6.60
C ALA A 78 21.09 6.93 -7.68
N THR A 79 22.02 5.99 -7.71
CA THR A 79 22.98 5.82 -8.81
C THR A 79 22.24 5.50 -10.11
N ASP A 80 22.89 5.70 -11.25
CA ASP A 80 22.27 5.39 -12.55
C ASP A 80 21.85 3.90 -12.63
N ALA A 81 22.67 2.99 -12.11
CA ALA A 81 22.32 1.58 -12.02
C ALA A 81 21.09 1.32 -11.14
N GLN A 82 20.94 2.03 -10.03
CA GLN A 82 19.75 1.93 -9.17
C GLN A 82 18.51 2.51 -9.87
N LYS A 83 18.63 3.61 -10.62
CA LYS A 83 17.53 4.19 -11.39
C LYS A 83 17.07 3.26 -12.52
N GLU A 84 18.02 2.68 -13.27
CA GLU A 84 17.71 1.67 -14.29
C GLU A 84 17.00 0.46 -13.69
N SER A 85 17.46 -0.02 -12.53
CA SER A 85 16.79 -1.11 -11.81
C SER A 85 15.39 -0.74 -11.32
N LEU A 86 15.16 0.50 -10.88
CA LEU A 86 13.82 0.98 -10.49
C LEU A 86 12.85 1.08 -11.67
N LEU A 87 13.34 1.46 -12.86
CA LEU A 87 12.51 1.65 -14.06
C LEU A 87 12.27 0.35 -14.84
N HIS A 88 13.26 -0.53 -14.90
CA HIS A 88 13.32 -1.67 -15.81
C HIS A 88 13.65 -2.99 -15.11
N GLY A 89 13.77 -2.99 -13.78
CA GLY A 89 14.05 -4.20 -13.02
C GLY A 89 12.92 -5.22 -13.13
N HIS A 90 13.29 -6.43 -13.56
CA HIS A 90 12.42 -7.60 -13.57
C HIS A 90 13.08 -8.70 -12.72
N PRO A 91 13.00 -8.61 -11.39
CA PRO A 91 13.68 -9.55 -10.51
C PRO A 91 13.13 -10.95 -10.76
N ASP A 92 14.03 -11.91 -10.97
CA ASP A 92 13.65 -13.31 -11.08
C ASP A 92 13.32 -13.91 -9.69
N GLU A 93 13.09 -15.22 -9.62
CA GLU A 93 12.80 -15.88 -8.34
C GLU A 93 13.98 -15.84 -7.37
N ALA A 94 15.22 -15.95 -7.86
CA ALA A 94 16.41 -15.89 -7.03
C ALA A 94 16.65 -14.47 -6.50
N ASP A 95 16.43 -13.44 -7.32
CA ASP A 95 16.48 -12.04 -6.91
C ASP A 95 15.47 -11.72 -5.80
N ARG A 96 14.25 -12.24 -5.93
CA ARG A 96 13.18 -12.11 -4.92
C ARG A 96 13.57 -12.80 -3.62
N ALA A 97 14.01 -14.05 -3.67
CA ALA A 97 14.47 -14.79 -2.50
C ALA A 97 15.66 -14.09 -1.81
N ALA A 98 16.60 -13.54 -2.59
CA ALA A 98 17.73 -12.78 -2.05
C ALA A 98 17.29 -11.46 -1.41
N ARG A 99 16.27 -10.78 -1.97
CA ARG A 99 15.68 -9.56 -1.37
C ARG A 99 14.96 -9.90 -0.07
N GLU A 100 14.15 -10.93 -0.03
CA GLU A 100 13.47 -11.41 1.18
C GLU A 100 14.49 -11.75 2.27
N ALA A 101 15.55 -12.48 1.93
CA ALA A 101 16.62 -12.80 2.87
C ALA A 101 17.30 -11.54 3.44
N ARG A 102 17.52 -10.50 2.62
CA ARG A 102 18.07 -9.20 3.08
C ARG A 102 17.10 -8.50 4.03
N VAL A 103 15.81 -8.48 3.74
CA VAL A 103 14.79 -7.88 4.63
C VAL A 103 14.75 -8.61 5.97
N ILE A 104 14.74 -9.95 5.95
CA ILE A 104 14.77 -10.77 7.18
C ILE A 104 16.06 -10.54 7.98
N ALA A 105 17.21 -10.45 7.30
CA ALA A 105 18.47 -10.16 7.96
C ALA A 105 18.49 -8.75 8.58
N ALA A 106 17.93 -7.76 7.88
CA ALA A 106 17.79 -6.39 8.37
C ALA A 106 16.86 -6.32 9.59
N GLY A 107 15.73 -7.04 9.57
CA GLY A 107 14.81 -7.10 10.72
C GLY A 107 15.38 -7.81 11.95
N LYS A 108 16.38 -8.68 11.76
CA LYS A 108 17.13 -9.32 12.87
C LYS A 108 18.26 -8.45 13.43
N ALA A 109 18.72 -7.46 12.67
CA ALA A 109 19.72 -6.49 13.14
C ALA A 109 19.00 -5.36 13.89
N SER A 110 19.53 -4.94 15.05
CA SER A 110 18.97 -3.82 15.83
C SER A 110 18.76 -2.58 14.95
N THR A 111 17.52 -2.08 14.89
CA THR A 111 17.05 -0.95 14.04
C THR A 111 17.83 0.35 14.27
N SER A 112 18.50 0.48 15.41
CA SER A 112 19.39 1.59 15.76
C SER A 112 20.63 1.74 14.87
N ALA A 113 21.02 0.72 14.09
CA ALA A 113 22.25 0.76 13.26
C ALA A 113 22.01 1.04 11.77
N THR A 114 20.77 1.04 11.29
CA THR A 114 20.45 1.02 9.85
C THR A 114 19.62 2.21 9.37
N GLY A 115 19.14 3.07 10.28
CA GLY A 115 18.25 4.18 9.92
C GLY A 115 16.84 3.75 9.50
N ILE A 116 16.48 2.49 9.78
CA ILE A 116 15.17 1.89 9.54
C ILE A 116 14.28 2.20 10.74
N ILE A 117 13.11 2.79 10.50
CA ILE A 117 12.13 3.06 11.56
C ILE A 117 11.46 1.73 11.98
N ASP A 118 11.25 1.55 13.28
CA ASP A 118 10.53 0.39 13.82
C ASP A 118 9.09 0.35 13.30
N ILE A 119 8.51 -0.86 13.24
CA ILE A 119 7.07 -1.02 12.98
C ILE A 119 6.30 -0.18 14.01
N ASN A 120 5.27 0.55 13.57
CA ASN A 120 4.42 1.36 14.43
C ASN A 120 2.98 0.81 14.49
N PRO A 121 2.70 -0.13 15.42
CA PRO A 121 1.38 -0.72 15.54
C PRO A 121 0.26 0.24 15.94
N GLU A 122 0.59 1.36 16.60
CA GLU A 122 -0.40 2.37 16.96
C GLU A 122 -0.85 3.13 15.72
N TRP A 123 0.10 3.58 14.90
CA TRP A 123 -0.18 4.21 13.61
C TRP A 123 -0.95 3.27 12.68
N ASP A 124 -0.52 2.01 12.59
CA ASP A 124 -1.17 0.99 11.76
C ASP A 124 -2.65 0.81 12.11
N ARG A 125 -2.94 0.67 13.41
CA ARG A 125 -4.32 0.51 13.91
C ARG A 125 -5.15 1.77 13.67
N GLN A 126 -4.59 2.95 13.93
CA GLN A 126 -5.28 4.20 13.65
C GLN A 126 -5.63 4.34 12.16
N PHE A 127 -4.72 3.96 11.27
CA PHE A 127 -4.98 3.96 9.83
C PHE A 127 -6.10 2.98 9.46
N MET A 128 -6.07 1.76 9.99
CA MET A 128 -7.13 0.78 9.77
C MET A 128 -8.48 1.22 10.35
N ASP A 129 -8.49 1.91 11.50
CA ASP A 129 -9.70 2.48 12.11
C ASP A 129 -10.29 3.61 11.23
N ASP A 130 -9.45 4.45 10.62
CA ASP A 130 -9.89 5.46 9.65
C ASP A 130 -10.43 4.81 8.37
N CYS A 131 -9.84 3.69 7.92
CA CYS A 131 -10.40 2.86 6.86
C CYS A 131 -11.71 2.19 7.26
N ALA A 132 -11.96 1.92 8.54
CA ALA A 132 -13.19 1.29 8.99
C ALA A 132 -14.34 2.28 9.19
N SER A 133 -14.06 3.57 9.29
CA SER A 133 -15.04 4.55 9.74
C SER A 133 -16.02 5.02 8.67
N ALA A 134 -15.86 4.62 7.41
CA ALA A 134 -16.63 5.13 6.27
C ALA A 134 -16.62 6.67 6.12
N GLU A 135 -15.59 7.35 6.65
CA GLU A 135 -15.44 8.82 6.60
C GLU A 135 -14.14 9.20 5.87
N PRO A 136 -14.10 9.17 4.52
CA PRO A 136 -12.86 9.34 3.76
C PRO A 136 -12.11 10.65 4.05
N THR A 137 -12.80 11.71 4.46
CA THR A 137 -12.19 13.01 4.77
C THR A 137 -11.15 12.93 5.89
N ARG A 138 -11.19 11.88 6.74
CA ARG A 138 -10.16 11.61 7.76
C ARG A 138 -8.78 11.41 7.14
N PHE A 139 -8.71 10.86 5.92
CA PHE A 139 -7.43 10.66 5.21
C PHE A 139 -6.73 12.00 4.89
N ASP A 140 -7.44 13.12 4.85
CA ASP A 140 -6.86 14.43 4.52
C ASP A 140 -5.90 14.92 5.62
N ALA A 141 -5.99 14.38 6.83
CA ALA A 141 -5.09 14.69 7.94
C ALA A 141 -3.68 14.07 7.80
N TYR A 142 -3.55 13.03 6.96
CA TYR A 142 -2.27 12.34 6.77
C TYR A 142 -1.35 13.17 5.88
N ASN A 143 -0.19 13.53 6.43
CA ASN A 143 0.82 14.30 5.72
C ASN A 143 2.10 13.47 5.52
N ALA A 144 2.76 13.65 4.38
CA ALA A 144 3.86 12.79 3.99
C ALA A 144 5.04 12.81 4.98
N VAL A 145 5.41 14.00 5.47
CA VAL A 145 6.54 14.18 6.39
C VAL A 145 6.30 13.49 7.73
N GLN A 146 5.10 13.57 8.26
CA GLN A 146 4.73 12.91 9.52
C GLN A 146 4.65 11.40 9.34
N MET A 147 4.07 10.93 8.22
CA MET A 147 4.07 9.49 7.89
C MET A 147 5.49 8.92 7.78
N ASP A 148 6.43 9.66 7.15
CA ASP A 148 7.84 9.25 7.10
C ASP A 148 8.39 9.01 8.51
N SER A 149 8.15 9.97 9.42
CA SER A 149 8.62 9.93 10.80
C SER A 149 7.95 8.83 11.63
N ASP A 150 6.64 8.66 11.47
CA ASP A 150 5.85 7.82 12.38
C ASP A 150 5.77 6.37 11.90
N ALA A 151 5.79 6.14 10.58
CA ALA A 151 5.44 4.85 9.99
C ALA A 151 6.45 4.35 8.95
N GLY A 152 7.52 5.11 8.70
CA GLY A 152 8.53 4.75 7.70
C GLY A 152 8.17 5.19 6.29
N HIS A 153 9.16 5.26 5.41
CA HIS A 153 9.00 5.83 4.07
C HIS A 153 8.09 4.99 3.17
N SER A 154 8.02 3.67 3.38
CA SER A 154 7.15 2.77 2.61
C SER A 154 5.73 2.67 3.17
N SER A 155 5.42 3.33 4.29
CA SER A 155 4.03 3.50 4.74
C SER A 155 3.16 4.18 3.68
N HIS A 156 3.74 4.95 2.76
CA HIS A 156 3.03 5.62 1.67
C HIS A 156 2.36 4.68 0.67
N GLU A 157 2.65 3.38 0.70
CA GLU A 157 1.90 2.40 -0.08
C GLU A 157 0.42 2.34 0.33
N VAL A 158 0.06 2.73 1.56
CA VAL A 158 -1.34 2.82 2.01
C VAL A 158 -2.18 3.83 1.23
N ARG A 159 -1.56 4.66 0.37
CA ARG A 159 -2.29 5.52 -0.57
C ARG A 159 -3.22 4.73 -1.48
N THR A 160 -2.91 3.47 -1.79
CA THR A 160 -3.82 2.58 -2.54
C THR A 160 -5.08 2.28 -1.72
N TRP A 161 -4.95 2.09 -0.40
CA TRP A 161 -6.06 1.87 0.52
C TRP A 161 -6.93 3.12 0.61
N VAL A 162 -6.33 4.31 0.74
CA VAL A 162 -7.06 5.59 0.72
C VAL A 162 -7.93 5.70 -0.53
N ALA A 163 -7.38 5.39 -1.71
CA ALA A 163 -8.16 5.40 -2.96
C ALA A 163 -9.30 4.38 -2.94
N ALA A 164 -9.05 3.14 -2.48
CA ALA A 164 -10.05 2.08 -2.45
C ALA A 164 -11.18 2.34 -1.45
N PHE A 165 -10.88 2.73 -0.20
CA PHE A 165 -11.90 3.02 0.81
C PHE A 165 -12.69 4.29 0.49
N SER A 166 -12.06 5.29 -0.15
CA SER A 166 -12.77 6.46 -0.67
C SER A 166 -13.71 6.09 -1.83
N ALA A 167 -13.29 5.16 -2.70
CA ALA A 167 -14.14 4.63 -3.76
C ALA A 167 -15.32 3.81 -3.21
N LEU A 168 -15.07 2.99 -2.19
CA LEU A 168 -16.10 2.20 -1.52
C LEU A 168 -17.17 3.10 -0.89
N ALA A 169 -16.75 4.11 -0.10
CA ALA A 169 -17.67 5.11 0.46
C ALA A 169 -18.47 5.84 -0.62
N ALA A 170 -17.82 6.28 -1.70
CA ALA A 170 -18.50 7.01 -2.76
C ALA A 170 -19.49 6.14 -3.57
N ALA A 171 -19.28 4.82 -3.61
CA ALA A 171 -20.15 3.88 -4.32
C ALA A 171 -21.35 3.44 -3.46
N ASN A 172 -21.15 3.21 -2.17
CA ASN A 172 -22.14 2.56 -1.30
C ASN A 172 -22.69 3.48 -0.20
N GLY A 173 -22.08 4.64 0.04
CA GLY A 173 -22.34 5.43 1.25
C GLY A 173 -21.63 4.81 2.45
N ASP A 174 -22.39 4.52 3.51
CA ASP A 174 -21.88 3.83 4.69
C ASP A 174 -21.63 2.35 4.37
N TYR A 175 -20.36 1.96 4.30
CA TYR A 175 -19.94 0.55 4.22
C TYR A 175 -19.63 0.00 5.61
N GLU A 176 -19.60 -1.32 5.72
CA GLU A 176 -19.21 -2.03 6.94
C GLU A 176 -17.96 -2.88 6.69
N VAL A 177 -17.02 -2.87 7.65
CA VAL A 177 -15.87 -3.79 7.66
C VAL A 177 -16.31 -5.12 8.28
N GLU A 178 -16.42 -6.16 7.46
CA GLU A 178 -16.84 -7.50 7.87
C GLU A 178 -15.70 -8.32 8.49
N TYR A 179 -14.46 -8.01 8.09
CA TYR A 179 -13.28 -8.70 8.59
C TYR A 179 -12.11 -7.74 8.67
N GLN A 180 -11.38 -7.81 9.78
CA GLN A 180 -10.12 -7.13 9.97
C GLN A 180 -9.09 -8.06 10.63
N PHE A 181 -7.85 -7.97 10.16
CA PHE A 181 -6.71 -8.64 10.75
C PHE A 181 -5.52 -7.68 10.76
N TYR A 182 -4.83 -7.64 11.89
CA TYR A 182 -3.59 -6.89 12.03
C TYR A 182 -2.56 -7.70 12.81
N ARG A 183 -1.31 -7.70 12.35
CA ARG A 183 -0.17 -8.23 13.09
C ARG A 183 1.12 -7.49 12.69
N PRO A 184 1.91 -6.99 13.64
CA PRO A 184 3.29 -6.61 13.34
C PRO A 184 4.11 -7.87 13.05
N ILE A 185 4.90 -7.84 11.98
CA ILE A 185 5.79 -8.93 11.58
C ILE A 185 7.22 -8.42 11.66
N PRO A 186 7.88 -8.49 12.84
CA PRO A 186 9.26 -8.03 13.02
C PRO A 186 10.24 -8.66 12.03
N GLU A 187 10.02 -9.92 11.66
CA GLU A 187 10.84 -10.65 10.69
C GLU A 187 10.82 -10.02 9.29
N PHE A 188 9.76 -9.29 8.96
CA PHE A 188 9.63 -8.55 7.70
C PHE A 188 9.74 -7.04 7.88
N VAL A 189 9.96 -6.56 9.11
CA VAL A 189 9.99 -5.13 9.47
C VAL A 189 8.75 -4.40 8.97
N ALA A 190 7.58 -5.06 9.05
CA ALA A 190 6.35 -4.51 8.49
C ALA A 190 5.11 -4.80 9.34
N GLY A 191 4.22 -3.82 9.43
CA GLY A 191 2.84 -4.00 9.85
C GLY A 191 2.03 -4.71 8.77
N PHE A 192 1.43 -5.85 9.09
CA PHE A 192 0.58 -6.60 8.16
C PHE A 192 -0.90 -6.38 8.50
N GLY A 193 -1.63 -5.79 7.56
CA GLY A 193 -3.07 -5.52 7.67
C GLY A 193 -3.86 -6.21 6.56
N LEU A 194 -5.07 -6.66 6.87
CA LEU A 194 -6.06 -7.15 5.91
C LEU A 194 -7.46 -6.70 6.33
N MET A 195 -8.22 -6.12 5.41
CA MET A 195 -9.61 -5.69 5.63
C MET A 195 -10.51 -6.17 4.50
N ILE A 196 -11.72 -6.58 4.84
CA ILE A 196 -12.81 -6.89 3.89
C ILE A 196 -14.01 -6.04 4.30
N ALA A 197 -14.54 -5.26 3.36
CA ALA A 197 -15.64 -4.33 3.60
C ALA A 197 -16.65 -4.35 2.44
N ARG A 198 -17.91 -4.02 2.72
CA ARG A 198 -18.98 -3.91 1.73
C ARG A 198 -19.96 -2.78 2.01
#